data_AF-A0A521ZRM4-F1
#
_entry.id   AF-A0A521ZRM4-F1
#
_cell.length_a   1.000
_cell.length_b   1.000
_cell.length_c   1.000
_cell.angle_alpha   90.00
_cell.angle_beta   90.00
_cell.angle_gamma   90.00
#
_symmetry.space_group_name_H-M   'P 1'
#
loop_
_entity.id
_entity.type
_entity.pdbx_description
1 polymer ?
#
loop_
_entity_poly.entity_id
_entity_poly.type
_entity_poly.pdbx_seq_one_letter_code
_entity_poly.pdbx_strand_id
1 'polypeptide(L)'
;MTTFPSKTNSAQSFSIKSLALAAAVLAGVVCHTSALAQNVYQWTQTARWKEDARQESSGVVVYPREAYPGKSYDVRPNQHTRKMFPGAIVGDGNNKATSNNLWAALLASRNVVGNSTTLTRARDISEDWDINFIDPQYPTRNYWFDFYGDNYADGTYVGFAQVIQNGPQKGSAVLGNNNLLAMGDDRGAWLDPDGSLSYYWRENGLLDYDSANTTFTGGPWAGASLRSKLRFMIGYEEGRLYFLEGDHMLYVFDRDLKHLRTDEIYLDGELIDSSLGDVVDGKVPGVRYLGWDLGPVIA
;
A
#
# COMPACT_ATOMS: atom_id res chain seq x y z
N MET A 1 -43.46 79.70 58.70
CA MET A 1 -42.40 79.22 57.80
C MET A 1 -41.57 78.24 58.62
N THR A 2 -41.98 76.97 58.67
CA THR A 2 -41.33 75.96 59.52
C THR A 2 -41.81 74.56 59.15
N THR A 3 -40.86 73.76 58.66
CA THR A 3 -40.65 72.33 58.94
C THR A 3 -41.83 71.35 58.88
N PHE A 4 -41.80 70.49 57.85
CA PHE A 4 -42.46 69.18 57.85
C PHE A 4 -41.66 68.15 58.68
N PRO A 5 -42.33 67.11 59.21
CA PRO A 5 -41.80 66.23 60.25
C PRO A 5 -41.00 65.05 59.70
N SER A 6 -40.06 64.59 60.52
CA SER A 6 -39.55 63.22 60.50
C SER A 6 -40.50 62.30 61.26
N LYS A 7 -40.67 61.07 60.76
CA LYS A 7 -40.65 59.85 61.58
C LYS A 7 -40.56 58.62 60.68
N THR A 8 -39.35 58.07 60.70
CA THR A 8 -39.00 56.68 60.45
C THR A 8 -39.86 55.72 61.28
N ASN A 9 -40.27 54.61 60.68
CA ASN A 9 -40.13 53.30 61.31
C ASN A 9 -40.04 52.20 60.26
N SER A 10 -39.18 51.25 60.59
CA SER A 10 -38.49 50.29 59.78
C SER A 10 -39.14 48.91 59.78
N ALA A 11 -38.85 48.20 58.68
CA ALA A 11 -38.69 46.75 58.57
C ALA A 11 -39.94 45.85 58.61
N GLN A 12 -40.37 45.42 57.42
CA GLN A 12 -40.52 43.99 57.15
C GLN A 12 -39.84 43.66 55.82
N SER A 13 -38.81 42.83 55.91
CA SER A 13 -38.06 42.26 54.80
C SER A 13 -38.95 41.31 54.01
N PHE A 14 -39.44 41.75 52.84
CA PHE A 14 -40.04 40.86 51.86
C PHE A 14 -38.95 40.28 50.96
N SER A 15 -38.92 38.94 50.97
CA SER A 15 -38.12 38.06 50.12
C SER A 15 -38.17 38.51 48.66
N ILE A 16 -36.98 38.79 48.11
CA ILE A 16 -36.77 38.99 46.67
C ILE A 16 -36.90 37.62 45.99
N LYS A 17 -38.14 37.19 45.79
CA LYS A 17 -38.49 36.29 44.69
C LYS A 17 -39.07 37.19 43.61
N SER A 18 -38.52 37.10 42.41
CA SER A 18 -38.92 37.82 41.18
C SER A 18 -38.14 39.10 40.89
N LEU A 19 -36.83 39.02 40.70
CA LEU A 19 -36.14 39.88 39.74
C LEU A 19 -34.82 39.22 39.30
N ALA A 20 -34.56 39.28 37.99
CA ALA A 20 -33.36 38.84 37.28
C ALA A 20 -33.23 37.32 36.98
N LEU A 21 -34.18 36.84 36.19
CA LEU A 21 -33.93 35.87 35.11
C LEU A 21 -32.90 36.46 34.12
N ALA A 22 -31.63 36.60 34.53
CA ALA A 22 -30.52 37.09 33.68
C ALA A 22 -29.13 36.76 34.26
N ALA A 23 -29.00 35.70 35.05
CA ALA A 23 -27.73 35.26 35.62
C ALA A 23 -27.51 33.74 35.54
N ALA A 24 -28.14 33.08 34.55
CA ALA A 24 -27.99 31.64 34.29
C ALA A 24 -27.76 31.35 32.79
N VAL A 25 -27.01 32.22 32.10
CA VAL A 25 -26.52 31.99 30.72
C VAL A 25 -24.99 32.15 30.62
N LEU A 26 -24.28 32.49 31.71
CA LEU A 26 -22.82 32.73 31.67
C LEU A 26 -21.97 31.79 32.54
N ALA A 27 -22.49 30.61 32.86
CA ALA A 27 -21.72 29.54 33.52
C ALA A 27 -22.09 28.14 32.97
N GLY A 28 -22.45 28.09 31.69
CA GLY A 28 -22.74 26.85 30.97
C GLY A 28 -21.60 26.53 30.00
N VAL A 29 -20.65 25.72 30.48
CA VAL A 29 -19.77 24.90 29.63
C VAL A 29 -18.88 25.68 28.65
N VAL A 30 -17.86 26.35 29.18
CA VAL A 30 -16.59 26.46 28.47
C VAL A 30 -15.72 25.27 28.90
N CYS A 31 -16.21 24.06 28.64
CA CYS A 31 -15.30 22.96 28.37
C CYS A 31 -14.69 23.29 27.01
N HIS A 32 -13.45 23.77 27.01
CA HIS A 32 -12.56 23.53 25.87
C HIS A 32 -12.29 22.02 25.81
N THR A 33 -13.32 21.23 25.49
CA THR A 33 -13.07 20.12 24.61
C THR A 33 -12.88 20.79 23.27
N SER A 34 -11.62 21.02 22.90
CA SER A 34 -11.26 20.88 21.50
C SER A 34 -11.77 19.50 21.12
N ALA A 35 -13.01 19.43 20.63
CA ALA A 35 -13.35 18.42 19.68
C ALA A 35 -12.39 18.74 18.54
N LEU A 36 -11.20 18.14 18.61
CA LEU A 36 -10.47 17.80 17.42
C LEU A 36 -11.57 17.20 16.56
N ALA A 37 -11.95 17.93 15.52
CA ALA A 37 -12.65 17.29 14.42
C ALA A 37 -11.78 16.08 14.15
N GLN A 38 -12.26 14.89 14.55
CA GLN A 38 -11.73 13.68 13.98
C GLN A 38 -11.93 13.96 12.51
N ASN A 39 -10.84 14.24 11.81
CA ASN A 39 -10.86 14.28 10.37
C ASN A 39 -11.33 12.88 10.00
N VAL A 40 -12.64 12.75 9.77
CA VAL A 40 -13.23 11.57 9.17
C VAL A 40 -12.80 11.67 7.73
N TYR A 41 -11.56 11.26 7.50
CA TYR A 41 -11.01 11.16 6.17
C TYR A 41 -11.87 10.13 5.43
N GLN A 42 -12.38 10.53 4.26
CA GLN A 42 -13.10 9.64 3.35
C GLN A 42 -12.18 9.36 2.17
N TRP A 43 -11.18 8.52 2.34
CA TRP A 43 -10.49 7.92 1.21
C TRP A 43 -11.08 6.51 1.02
N THR A 44 -11.31 6.15 -0.24
CA THR A 44 -11.76 4.81 -0.61
C THR A 44 -10.65 4.27 -1.48
N GLN A 45 -9.75 3.52 -0.85
CA GLN A 45 -8.73 2.76 -1.55
C GLN A 45 -9.02 1.28 -1.35
N THR A 46 -9.51 0.55 -2.35
CA THR A 46 -9.28 -0.91 -2.41
C THR A 46 -9.71 -1.55 -3.72
N ALA A 47 -8.81 -2.32 -4.32
CA ALA A 47 -9.04 -3.76 -4.38
C ALA A 47 -7.75 -4.49 -4.00
N ARG A 48 -7.80 -5.37 -3.00
CA ARG A 48 -6.64 -6.18 -2.61
C ARG A 48 -6.90 -7.66 -2.85
N TRP A 49 -5.96 -8.33 -3.50
CA TRP A 49 -6.10 -9.64 -4.16
C TRP A 49 -5.38 -10.73 -3.41
N LYS A 50 -5.85 -11.08 -2.21
CA LYS A 50 -5.12 -12.01 -1.38
C LYS A 50 -5.15 -13.43 -1.93
N GLU A 51 -3.98 -13.98 -2.23
CA GLU A 51 -3.82 -15.35 -2.72
C GLU A 51 -4.42 -16.39 -1.75
N ASP A 52 -4.36 -16.15 -0.43
CA ASP A 52 -4.91 -17.04 0.60
C ASP A 52 -6.44 -16.92 0.78
N ALA A 53 -7.06 -15.85 0.29
CA ALA A 53 -8.51 -15.59 0.39
C ALA A 53 -9.27 -16.08 -0.85
N ARG A 54 -8.56 -16.68 -1.80
CA ARG A 54 -9.06 -17.26 -3.05
C ARG A 54 -10.27 -18.17 -2.81
N GLN A 55 -11.40 -17.84 -3.44
CA GLN A 55 -12.60 -18.68 -3.46
C GLN A 55 -12.76 -19.32 -4.84
N GLU A 56 -12.87 -20.65 -4.89
CA GLU A 56 -13.22 -21.36 -6.11
C GLU A 56 -14.72 -21.66 -6.13
N SER A 57 -15.40 -21.25 -7.20
CA SER A 57 -16.78 -21.64 -7.46
C SER A 57 -16.96 -21.96 -8.95
N SER A 58 -17.32 -23.21 -9.25
CA SER A 58 -17.62 -23.68 -10.62
C SER A 58 -16.50 -23.42 -11.65
N GLY A 59 -15.24 -23.48 -11.24
CA GLY A 59 -14.08 -23.25 -12.12
C GLY A 59 -13.73 -21.78 -12.34
N VAL A 60 -14.49 -20.85 -11.74
CA VAL A 60 -14.14 -19.43 -11.66
C VAL A 60 -13.46 -19.19 -10.32
N VAL A 61 -12.37 -18.44 -10.36
CA VAL A 61 -11.67 -18.00 -9.16
C VAL A 61 -12.08 -16.58 -8.86
N VAL A 62 -12.71 -16.40 -7.70
CA VAL A 62 -13.10 -15.09 -7.19
C VAL A 62 -12.17 -14.76 -6.04
N TYR A 63 -11.54 -13.59 -6.13
CA TYR A 63 -10.80 -13.02 -5.02
C TYR A 63 -11.74 -12.03 -4.32
N PRO A 64 -12.26 -12.37 -3.12
CA PRO A 64 -13.20 -11.51 -2.43
C PRO A 64 -12.51 -10.20 -2.04
N ARG A 65 -13.28 -9.11 -1.97
CA ARG A 65 -12.82 -7.87 -1.37
C ARG A 65 -12.35 -8.15 0.06
N GLU A 66 -11.09 -7.87 0.35
CA GLU A 66 -10.57 -8.03 1.70
C GLU A 66 -11.18 -7.01 2.67
N ALA A 67 -11.53 -7.48 3.87
CA ALA A 67 -11.91 -6.68 5.02
C ALA A 67 -11.14 -7.17 6.25
N TYR A 68 -10.11 -6.44 6.67
CA TYR A 68 -9.40 -6.75 7.93
C TYR A 68 -8.86 -5.49 8.63
N PRO A 69 -8.92 -5.41 9.97
CA PRO A 69 -9.97 -5.90 10.87
C PRO A 69 -11.15 -4.90 10.99
N GLY A 70 -11.09 -3.79 10.25
CA GLY A 70 -12.11 -2.75 10.19
C GLY A 70 -11.80 -1.86 9.00
N LYS A 71 -12.83 -1.27 8.39
CA LYS A 71 -12.81 -0.44 7.17
C LYS A 71 -11.75 0.69 7.23
N SER A 72 -10.48 0.38 7.05
CA SER A 72 -9.38 1.34 7.13
C SER A 72 -8.81 1.50 5.73
N TYR A 73 -9.64 1.97 4.81
CA TYR A 73 -9.31 2.08 3.38
C TYR A 73 -8.69 3.45 3.08
N ASP A 74 -7.63 3.79 3.80
CA ASP A 74 -7.18 5.18 3.94
C ASP A 74 -5.67 5.31 4.21
N VAL A 75 -4.83 4.50 3.57
CA VAL A 75 -3.43 4.39 3.99
C VAL A 75 -2.55 5.47 3.36
N ARG A 76 -2.08 6.39 4.21
CA ARG A 76 -1.04 7.34 3.84
C ARG A 76 0.31 6.62 3.83
N PRO A 77 1.18 6.87 2.83
CA PRO A 77 2.52 6.30 2.83
C PRO A 77 3.30 6.67 4.10
N ASN A 78 4.37 5.91 4.37
CA ASN A 78 5.32 6.19 5.45
C ASN A 78 5.68 7.69 5.50
N GLN A 79 5.71 8.28 6.70
CA GLN A 79 5.98 9.71 6.88
C GLN A 79 7.29 10.18 6.25
N HIS A 80 8.27 9.29 6.14
CA HIS A 80 9.55 9.56 5.50
C HIS A 80 9.41 9.97 4.03
N THR A 81 8.38 9.48 3.33
CA THR A 81 8.10 9.86 1.93
C THR A 81 7.88 11.36 1.74
N ARG A 82 7.42 12.09 2.78
CA ARG A 82 7.29 13.55 2.75
C ARG A 82 8.65 14.26 2.63
N LYS A 83 9.70 13.68 3.23
CA LYS A 83 11.08 14.19 3.11
C LYS A 83 11.71 13.82 1.78
N MET A 84 11.42 12.61 1.31
CA MET A 84 11.94 12.09 0.04
C MET A 84 11.31 12.80 -1.17
N PHE A 85 10.03 13.16 -1.08
CA PHE A 85 9.25 13.79 -2.15
C PHE A 85 8.58 15.09 -1.68
N PRO A 86 9.36 16.14 -1.33
CA PRO A 86 8.79 17.37 -0.78
C PRO A 86 7.86 18.08 -1.78
N GLY A 87 8.08 17.91 -3.08
CA GLY A 87 7.22 18.46 -4.13
C GLY A 87 5.85 17.77 -4.28
N ALA A 88 5.63 16.61 -3.63
CA ALA A 88 4.34 15.93 -3.61
C ALA A 88 3.38 16.49 -2.54
N ILE A 89 3.90 17.31 -1.61
CA ILE A 89 3.13 17.85 -0.49
C ILE A 89 2.29 19.05 -0.96
N VAL A 90 1.00 19.03 -0.64
CA VAL A 90 0.06 20.13 -0.95
C VAL A 90 -0.73 20.56 0.28
N GLY A 91 -0.96 21.86 0.43
CA GLY A 91 -1.71 22.42 1.56
C GLY A 91 -1.03 22.13 2.91
N ASP A 92 -1.81 21.61 3.86
CA ASP A 92 -1.33 21.23 5.20
C ASP A 92 -0.44 19.96 5.23
N GLY A 93 -0.29 19.27 4.09
CA GLY A 93 0.51 18.05 3.95
C GLY A 93 -0.09 16.80 4.59
N ASN A 94 -1.31 16.88 5.11
CA ASN A 94 -1.99 15.78 5.80
C ASN A 94 -3.37 15.47 5.23
N ASN A 95 -3.52 15.64 3.91
CA ASN A 95 -4.77 15.50 3.18
C ASN A 95 -4.64 14.47 2.04
N LYS A 96 -5.78 14.14 1.37
CA LYS A 96 -5.83 13.20 0.23
C LYS A 96 -4.78 13.48 -0.80
N ALA A 97 -4.73 14.74 -1.22
CA ALA A 97 -4.00 15.13 -2.40
C ALA A 97 -2.52 14.92 -2.14
N THR A 98 -2.05 15.22 -0.92
CA THR A 98 -0.68 14.87 -0.50
C THR A 98 -0.46 13.36 -0.53
N SER A 99 -1.34 12.55 0.06
CA SER A 99 -1.18 11.09 0.06
C SER A 99 -1.16 10.49 -1.34
N ASN A 100 -2.06 10.92 -2.22
CA ASN A 100 -2.14 10.48 -3.61
C ASN A 100 -0.87 10.85 -4.39
N ASN A 101 -0.35 12.05 -4.17
CA ASN A 101 0.88 12.52 -4.79
C ASN A 101 2.09 11.75 -4.26
N LEU A 102 2.14 11.45 -2.95
CA LEU A 102 3.22 10.67 -2.35
C LEU A 102 3.24 9.23 -2.89
N TRP A 103 2.08 8.58 -2.98
CA TRP A 103 1.96 7.29 -3.67
C TRP A 103 2.43 7.38 -5.12
N ALA A 104 2.13 8.48 -5.82
CA ALA A 104 2.52 8.67 -7.22
C ALA A 104 4.04 8.77 -7.36
N ALA A 105 4.64 9.59 -6.50
CA ALA A 105 6.08 9.79 -6.46
C ALA A 105 6.82 8.50 -6.08
N LEU A 106 6.29 7.75 -5.11
CA LEU A 106 6.84 6.46 -4.69
C LEU A 106 6.82 5.45 -5.84
N LEU A 107 5.68 5.27 -6.51
CA LEU A 107 5.55 4.33 -7.64
C LEU A 107 6.35 4.72 -8.89
N ALA A 108 6.66 6.00 -9.05
CA ALA A 108 7.56 6.45 -10.11
C ALA A 108 9.05 6.35 -9.73
N SER A 109 9.37 6.11 -8.45
CA SER A 109 10.72 6.19 -7.93
C SER A 109 11.50 4.90 -8.17
N ARG A 110 12.67 5.02 -8.80
CA ARG A 110 13.68 3.95 -8.92
C ARG A 110 14.27 3.50 -7.58
N ASN A 111 13.98 4.24 -6.52
CA ASN A 111 14.47 3.93 -5.18
C ASN A 111 13.49 3.04 -4.39
N VAL A 112 12.42 2.57 -5.03
CA VAL A 112 11.59 1.49 -4.52
C VAL A 112 12.18 0.17 -5.00
N VAL A 113 12.34 -0.78 -4.08
CA VAL A 113 12.86 -2.12 -4.41
C VAL A 113 11.83 -2.83 -5.31
N GLY A 114 12.28 -3.56 -6.34
CA GLY A 114 11.39 -4.18 -7.33
C GLY A 114 10.87 -3.24 -8.43
N ASN A 115 11.00 -1.91 -8.27
CA ASN A 115 10.38 -0.95 -9.18
C ASN A 115 11.22 -0.59 -10.43
N SER A 116 12.30 -1.32 -10.68
CA SER A 116 13.28 -0.96 -11.72
C SER A 116 13.17 -1.79 -12.99
N THR A 117 12.48 -2.94 -12.94
CA THR A 117 12.38 -3.80 -14.11
C THR A 117 11.44 -3.22 -15.18
N THR A 118 11.80 -3.49 -16.42
CA THR A 118 11.03 -3.23 -17.64
C THR A 118 10.78 -4.53 -18.42
N LEU A 119 11.16 -5.67 -17.84
CA LEU A 119 11.05 -6.98 -18.48
C LEU A 119 9.67 -7.60 -18.28
N THR A 120 8.99 -7.22 -17.21
CA THR A 120 7.68 -7.72 -16.78
C THR A 120 6.54 -6.83 -17.29
N ARG A 121 5.31 -7.33 -17.25
CA ARG A 121 4.11 -6.54 -17.60
C ARG A 121 3.85 -5.43 -16.59
N ALA A 122 3.94 -5.80 -15.31
CA ALA A 122 3.84 -4.89 -14.19
C ALA A 122 5.05 -5.01 -13.29
N ARG A 123 5.33 -3.92 -12.58
CA ARG A 123 6.34 -3.88 -11.54
C ARG A 123 5.69 -4.35 -10.26
N ASP A 124 6.20 -5.44 -9.74
CA ASP A 124 5.80 -5.95 -8.45
C ASP A 124 6.75 -5.38 -7.39
N ILE A 125 6.23 -4.40 -6.64
CA ILE A 125 6.94 -3.74 -5.55
C ILE A 125 6.41 -4.16 -4.19
N SER A 126 5.37 -5.00 -4.17
CA SER A 126 4.81 -5.56 -2.95
C SER A 126 5.75 -6.66 -2.49
N GLU A 127 6.11 -6.63 -1.22
CA GLU A 127 6.78 -7.75 -0.59
C GLU A 127 5.85 -8.20 0.53
N ASP A 128 5.06 -9.25 0.29
CA ASP A 128 3.91 -9.59 1.13
C ASP A 128 3.02 -8.33 1.28
N TRP A 129 2.89 -7.79 2.50
CA TRP A 129 2.15 -6.56 2.80
C TRP A 129 3.00 -5.27 2.86
N ASP A 130 4.30 -5.32 2.55
CA ASP A 130 5.22 -4.19 2.74
C ASP A 130 5.67 -3.52 1.43
N ILE A 131 5.78 -2.18 1.45
CA ILE A 131 6.50 -1.43 0.42
C ILE A 131 7.86 -1.00 0.95
N ASN A 132 8.91 -1.45 0.28
CA ASN A 132 10.31 -1.22 0.63
C ASN A 132 10.93 -0.13 -0.25
N PHE A 133 11.47 0.93 0.37
CA PHE A 133 12.06 2.06 -0.34
C PHE A 133 13.27 2.67 0.37
N ILE A 134 14.18 3.20 -0.43
CA ILE A 134 15.46 3.73 0.01
C ILE A 134 15.47 5.24 -0.19
N ASP A 135 15.75 6.00 0.86
CA ASP A 135 16.16 7.40 0.69
C ASP A 135 17.63 7.42 0.25
N PRO A 136 17.98 8.01 -0.90
CA PRO A 136 19.37 8.17 -1.33
C PRO A 136 20.27 8.89 -0.33
N GLN A 137 19.72 9.70 0.58
CA GLN A 137 20.47 10.32 1.68
C GLN A 137 20.90 9.31 2.75
N TYR A 138 20.16 8.19 2.87
CA TYR A 138 20.39 7.13 3.85
C TYR A 138 20.39 5.76 3.16
N PRO A 139 21.35 5.48 2.26
CA PRO A 139 21.29 4.34 1.34
C PRO A 139 21.39 2.98 2.02
N THR A 140 21.74 2.92 3.31
CA THR A 140 21.80 1.69 4.12
C THR A 140 20.52 1.40 4.89
N ARG A 141 19.50 2.26 4.79
CA ARG A 141 18.22 2.11 5.46
C ARG A 141 17.15 1.72 4.45
N ASN A 142 16.52 0.59 4.70
CA ASN A 142 15.29 0.19 4.05
C ASN A 142 14.10 0.71 4.86
N TYR A 143 13.52 1.82 4.40
CA TYR A 143 12.27 2.28 4.95
C TYR A 143 11.17 1.39 4.40
N TRP A 144 10.29 0.97 5.28
CA TRP A 144 9.20 0.11 4.94
C TRP A 144 7.91 0.62 5.57
N PHE A 145 6.80 0.20 5.02
CA PHE A 145 5.51 0.32 5.66
C PHE A 145 4.58 -0.73 5.09
N ASP A 146 3.81 -1.30 5.99
CA ASP A 146 2.68 -2.11 5.62
C ASP A 146 1.64 -1.18 4.98
N PHE A 147 1.22 -1.48 3.76
CA PHE A 147 0.18 -0.67 3.12
C PHE A 147 -1.22 -0.92 3.72
N TYR A 148 -1.39 -1.72 4.77
CA TYR A 148 -2.54 -1.74 5.70
C TYR A 148 -2.44 -0.74 6.85
N GLY A 149 -1.23 -0.34 7.24
CA GLY A 149 -1.05 0.58 8.37
C GLY A 149 -0.93 2.04 7.91
N ASP A 150 -1.70 2.92 8.54
CA ASP A 150 -1.73 4.32 8.15
C ASP A 150 -0.57 5.13 8.74
N ASN A 151 0.17 5.83 7.87
CA ASN A 151 1.07 6.93 8.24
C ASN A 151 2.17 6.53 9.25
N TYR A 152 2.84 5.41 8.98
CA TYR A 152 4.02 4.93 9.72
C TYR A 152 5.02 6.05 10.02
N ALA A 153 5.61 6.01 11.21
CA ALA A 153 6.54 7.03 11.66
C ALA A 153 7.80 7.08 10.78
N ASP A 154 8.35 8.28 10.59
CA ASP A 154 9.55 8.56 9.78
C ASP A 154 10.79 7.74 10.18
N GLY A 155 10.85 7.24 11.43
CA GLY A 155 11.93 6.39 11.93
C GLY A 155 11.77 4.89 11.68
N THR A 156 10.75 4.47 10.93
CA THR A 156 10.48 3.04 10.67
C THR A 156 11.34 2.55 9.51
N TYR A 157 12.43 1.86 9.82
CA TYR A 157 13.35 1.26 8.85
C TYR A 157 14.08 0.05 9.43
N VAL A 158 14.66 -0.75 8.53
CA VAL A 158 15.57 -1.85 8.85
C VAL A 158 16.82 -1.81 7.97
N GLY A 159 17.81 -2.66 8.28
CA GLY A 159 18.92 -2.93 7.37
C GLY A 159 18.45 -3.80 6.19
N PHE A 160 19.17 -3.72 5.07
CA PHE A 160 18.91 -4.58 3.90
C PHE A 160 20.19 -4.81 3.11
N ALA A 161 20.13 -5.77 2.19
CA ALA A 161 21.22 -6.02 1.27
C ALA A 161 21.27 -4.98 0.16
N GLN A 162 22.34 -4.19 0.11
CA GLN A 162 22.56 -3.27 -1.01
C GLN A 162 23.02 -4.00 -2.28
N VAL A 163 23.70 -5.14 -2.10
CA VAL A 163 24.23 -5.98 -3.17
C VAL A 163 23.97 -7.44 -2.88
N ILE A 164 23.79 -8.22 -3.94
CA ILE A 164 23.69 -9.68 -3.87
C ILE A 164 25.06 -10.28 -3.51
N GLN A 165 25.09 -11.20 -2.55
CA GLN A 165 26.32 -11.70 -1.93
C GLN A 165 26.90 -12.93 -2.64
N ASN A 166 26.05 -13.78 -3.23
CA ASN A 166 26.42 -15.05 -3.85
C ASN A 166 25.45 -15.45 -4.99
N GLY A 167 25.61 -16.65 -5.55
CA GLY A 167 24.77 -17.15 -6.64
C GLY A 167 24.99 -16.44 -7.99
N PRO A 168 24.10 -16.69 -8.97
CA PRO A 168 24.22 -16.16 -10.33
C PRO A 168 24.24 -14.63 -10.43
N GLN A 169 23.57 -13.92 -9.52
CA GLN A 169 23.53 -12.44 -9.47
C GLN A 169 24.60 -11.81 -8.58
N LYS A 170 25.61 -12.57 -8.13
CA LYS A 170 26.62 -12.05 -7.19
C LYS A 170 27.21 -10.70 -7.63
N GLY A 171 27.19 -9.72 -6.73
CA GLY A 171 27.70 -8.37 -6.96
C GLY A 171 26.72 -7.41 -7.63
N SER A 172 25.55 -7.89 -8.08
CA SER A 172 24.46 -7.04 -8.57
C SER A 172 23.95 -6.15 -7.44
N ALA A 173 23.77 -4.85 -7.73
CA ALA A 173 23.04 -3.95 -6.85
C ALA A 173 21.56 -4.36 -6.78
N VAL A 174 20.94 -4.26 -5.60
CA VAL A 174 19.50 -4.55 -5.42
C VAL A 174 18.64 -3.41 -5.99
N LEU A 175 18.99 -2.17 -5.68
CA LEU A 175 18.28 -1.00 -6.17
C LEU A 175 18.64 -0.69 -7.62
N GLY A 176 17.64 -0.31 -8.44
CA GLY A 176 17.89 0.11 -9.82
C GLY A 176 18.16 -1.03 -10.82
N ASN A 177 18.06 -2.29 -10.39
CA ASN A 177 18.44 -3.42 -11.22
C ASN A 177 17.27 -3.97 -12.03
N ASN A 178 17.44 -4.04 -13.35
CA ASN A 178 16.40 -4.50 -14.26
C ASN A 178 16.16 -6.02 -14.19
N ASN A 179 17.12 -6.79 -13.63
CA ASN A 179 17.01 -8.24 -13.45
C ASN A 179 16.20 -8.62 -12.20
N LEU A 180 15.98 -7.71 -11.25
CA LEU A 180 15.04 -7.94 -10.15
C LEU A 180 13.62 -7.82 -10.71
N LEU A 181 12.96 -8.95 -10.93
CA LEU A 181 11.68 -9.04 -11.63
C LEU A 181 10.49 -8.69 -10.73
N ALA A 182 10.55 -9.12 -9.47
CA ALA A 182 9.48 -8.95 -8.49
C ALA A 182 10.02 -9.14 -7.07
N MET A 183 9.29 -8.61 -6.10
CA MET A 183 9.46 -8.88 -4.67
C MET A 183 8.32 -9.79 -4.19
N GLY A 184 8.53 -10.57 -3.13
CA GLY A 184 7.51 -11.39 -2.47
C GLY A 184 8.10 -12.16 -1.29
N ASP A 185 7.35 -12.39 -0.20
CA ASP A 185 7.76 -13.05 1.06
C ASP A 185 9.26 -12.93 1.40
N ASP A 186 9.73 -11.71 1.69
CA ASP A 186 11.12 -11.36 2.03
C ASP A 186 12.18 -11.69 0.96
N ARG A 187 11.77 -12.07 -0.25
CA ARG A 187 12.65 -12.50 -1.34
C ARG A 187 12.45 -11.67 -2.60
N GLY A 188 13.55 -11.40 -3.30
CA GLY A 188 13.51 -10.91 -4.67
C GLY A 188 13.61 -12.09 -5.65
N ALA A 189 12.78 -12.09 -6.69
CA ALA A 189 12.90 -13.00 -7.83
C ALA A 189 13.76 -12.35 -8.93
N TRP A 190 14.85 -13.02 -9.34
CA TRP A 190 15.86 -12.45 -10.24
C TRP A 190 16.00 -13.25 -11.53
N LEU A 191 16.13 -12.55 -12.66
CA LEU A 191 16.43 -13.15 -13.95
C LEU A 191 17.93 -13.33 -14.15
N ASP A 192 18.35 -14.58 -14.29
CA ASP A 192 19.75 -14.94 -14.42
C ASP A 192 20.29 -14.78 -15.85
N PRO A 193 21.62 -14.63 -16.02
CA PRO A 193 22.23 -14.46 -17.33
C PRO A 193 21.90 -15.58 -18.32
N ASP A 194 21.81 -16.83 -17.85
CA ASP A 194 21.45 -18.00 -18.64
C ASP A 194 19.94 -18.09 -18.95
N GLY A 195 19.12 -17.24 -18.30
CA GLY A 195 17.68 -17.18 -18.47
C GLY A 195 16.88 -18.03 -17.50
N SER A 196 17.49 -18.54 -16.42
CA SER A 196 16.77 -19.14 -15.29
C SER A 196 16.41 -18.07 -14.24
N LEU A 197 15.94 -18.52 -13.07
CA LEU A 197 15.60 -17.67 -11.94
C LEU A 197 16.43 -18.04 -10.70
N SER A 198 16.87 -17.02 -9.98
CA SER A 198 17.40 -17.16 -8.63
C SER A 198 16.65 -16.23 -7.67
N TYR A 199 16.60 -16.63 -6.40
CA TYR A 199 15.81 -15.98 -5.37
C TYR A 199 16.72 -15.65 -4.21
N TYR A 200 16.61 -14.42 -3.72
CA TYR A 200 17.53 -13.87 -2.74
C TYR A 200 16.77 -13.23 -1.59
N TRP A 201 17.23 -13.49 -0.37
CA TRP A 201 16.74 -12.81 0.82
C TRP A 201 17.00 -11.31 0.74
N ARG A 202 15.95 -10.49 0.87
CA ARG A 202 16.02 -9.03 0.89
C ARG A 202 16.96 -8.51 1.98
N GLU A 203 16.93 -9.14 3.17
CA GLU A 203 17.68 -8.70 4.35
C GLU A 203 19.20 -8.73 4.11
N ASN A 204 19.72 -9.81 3.53
CA ASN A 204 21.16 -10.09 3.52
C ASN A 204 21.73 -10.39 2.11
N GLY A 205 20.88 -10.54 1.09
CA GLY A 205 21.29 -10.73 -0.29
C GLY A 205 21.90 -12.11 -0.54
N LEU A 206 21.67 -13.06 0.37
CA LEU A 206 22.06 -14.45 0.21
C LEU A 206 21.05 -15.20 -0.64
N LEU A 207 21.57 -16.08 -1.48
CA LEU A 207 20.81 -17.01 -2.30
C LEU A 207 19.97 -17.91 -1.39
N ASP A 208 18.66 -17.88 -1.61
CA ASP A 208 17.70 -18.83 -1.04
C ASP A 208 17.51 -20.03 -1.97
N TYR A 209 17.33 -19.74 -3.27
CA TYR A 209 17.02 -20.75 -4.26
C TYR A 209 17.60 -20.39 -5.63
N ASP A 210 18.11 -21.37 -6.35
CA ASP A 210 18.67 -21.25 -7.69
C ASP A 210 17.99 -22.30 -8.58
N SER A 211 17.15 -21.84 -9.51
CA SER A 211 16.47 -22.72 -10.46
C SER A 211 17.39 -23.02 -11.63
N ALA A 212 17.48 -24.31 -12.00
CA ALA A 212 18.15 -24.71 -13.23
C ALA A 212 17.26 -24.60 -14.48
N ASN A 213 15.98 -24.26 -14.32
CA ASN A 213 15.01 -24.28 -15.41
C ASN A 213 14.96 -22.93 -16.13
N THR A 214 15.04 -22.99 -17.46
CA THR A 214 14.90 -21.82 -18.35
C THR A 214 13.61 -21.86 -19.17
N THR A 215 12.84 -22.94 -19.05
CA THR A 215 11.63 -23.21 -19.82
C THR A 215 10.50 -23.70 -18.93
N PHE A 216 9.27 -23.32 -19.27
CA PHE A 216 8.08 -23.77 -18.55
C PHE A 216 7.81 -25.25 -18.77
N THR A 217 7.31 -25.92 -17.73
CA THR A 217 6.88 -27.32 -17.80
C THR A 217 5.40 -27.46 -17.45
N GLY A 218 4.68 -28.24 -18.26
CA GLY A 218 3.22 -28.35 -18.14
C GLY A 218 2.45 -27.10 -18.56
N GLY A 219 1.13 -27.21 -18.53
CA GLY A 219 0.23 -26.10 -18.88
C GLY A 219 0.34 -25.63 -20.34
N PRO A 220 -0.21 -24.44 -20.65
CA PRO A 220 -0.33 -23.93 -22.02
C PRO A 220 0.99 -23.46 -22.62
N TRP A 221 2.05 -23.31 -21.81
CA TRP A 221 3.35 -22.80 -22.24
C TRP A 221 4.48 -23.84 -22.16
N ALA A 222 4.15 -25.13 -22.02
CA ALA A 222 5.13 -26.19 -21.94
C ALA A 222 6.20 -26.08 -23.06
N GLY A 223 7.48 -26.02 -22.68
CA GLY A 223 8.62 -25.88 -23.58
C GLY A 223 8.95 -24.45 -24.03
N ALA A 224 8.11 -23.46 -23.73
CA ALA A 224 8.44 -22.05 -23.97
C ALA A 224 9.53 -21.58 -23.01
N SER A 225 10.40 -20.67 -23.44
CA SER A 225 11.40 -20.07 -22.56
C SER A 225 10.79 -19.04 -21.62
N LEU A 226 11.31 -18.93 -20.40
CA LEU A 226 10.93 -17.90 -19.43
C LEU A 226 10.96 -16.49 -20.05
N ARG A 227 12.09 -16.15 -20.69
CA ARG A 227 12.29 -14.85 -21.34
C ARG A 227 11.18 -14.50 -22.34
N SER A 228 10.63 -15.50 -23.05
CA SER A 228 9.56 -15.27 -24.02
C SER A 228 8.20 -14.91 -23.39
N LYS A 229 8.04 -15.15 -22.09
CA LYS A 229 6.79 -14.93 -21.34
C LYS A 229 6.90 -13.88 -20.23
N LEU A 230 8.09 -13.36 -19.92
CA LEU A 230 8.27 -12.31 -18.92
C LEU A 230 7.35 -11.10 -19.15
N ARG A 231 7.06 -10.73 -20.40
CA ARG A 231 6.11 -9.66 -20.75
C ARG A 231 4.68 -9.86 -20.22
N PHE A 232 4.35 -11.03 -19.67
CA PHE A 232 3.07 -11.33 -19.03
C PHE A 232 3.19 -11.38 -17.51
N MET A 233 4.40 -11.44 -16.96
CA MET A 233 4.61 -11.51 -15.51
C MET A 233 4.08 -10.24 -14.84
N ILE A 234 3.25 -10.42 -13.82
CA ILE A 234 2.68 -9.34 -13.01
C ILE A 234 3.10 -9.43 -11.54
N GLY A 235 3.73 -10.53 -11.12
CA GLY A 235 4.30 -10.60 -9.78
C GLY A 235 4.75 -11.98 -9.32
N TYR A 236 5.15 -12.04 -8.05
CA TYR A 236 5.72 -13.20 -7.38
C TYR A 236 5.33 -13.20 -5.89
N GLU A 237 4.84 -14.32 -5.38
CA GLU A 237 4.43 -14.44 -3.97
C GLU A 237 4.41 -15.90 -3.51
N GLU A 238 4.81 -16.19 -2.27
CA GLU A 238 4.89 -17.56 -1.70
C GLU A 238 5.56 -18.61 -2.61
N GLY A 239 6.59 -18.24 -3.36
CA GLY A 239 7.26 -19.15 -4.30
C GLY A 239 6.48 -19.42 -5.60
N ARG A 240 5.41 -18.66 -5.87
CA ARG A 240 4.59 -18.72 -7.07
C ARG A 240 4.85 -17.51 -7.96
N LEU A 241 4.87 -17.74 -9.27
CA LEU A 241 5.04 -16.74 -10.31
C LEU A 241 3.72 -16.55 -11.04
N TYR A 242 3.34 -15.30 -11.25
CA TYR A 242 2.01 -14.93 -11.74
C TYR A 242 2.13 -14.21 -13.07
N PHE A 243 1.51 -14.78 -14.11
CA PHE A 243 1.55 -14.24 -15.46
C PHE A 243 0.15 -14.00 -16.00
N LEU A 244 -0.17 -12.75 -16.32
CA LEU A 244 -1.45 -12.33 -16.88
C LEU A 244 -1.35 -12.19 -18.41
N GLU A 245 -2.02 -13.06 -19.14
CA GLU A 245 -2.17 -12.98 -20.60
C GLU A 245 -3.56 -12.44 -20.96
N GLY A 246 -3.59 -11.33 -21.70
CA GLY A 246 -4.85 -10.62 -21.95
C GLY A 246 -5.38 -9.95 -20.68
N ASP A 247 -6.70 -9.95 -20.52
CA ASP A 247 -7.38 -9.12 -19.52
C ASP A 247 -7.71 -9.88 -18.21
N HIS A 248 -7.88 -11.21 -18.30
CA HIS A 248 -8.38 -12.04 -17.20
C HIS A 248 -7.61 -13.34 -16.96
N MET A 249 -6.82 -13.83 -17.93
CA MET A 249 -6.23 -15.16 -17.83
C MET A 249 -4.90 -15.12 -17.08
N LEU A 250 -4.91 -15.63 -15.86
CA LEU A 250 -3.75 -15.74 -14.99
C LEU A 250 -3.18 -17.15 -15.03
N TYR A 251 -1.92 -17.27 -15.40
CA TYR A 251 -1.15 -18.51 -15.32
C TYR A 251 -0.23 -18.47 -14.13
N VAL A 252 -0.33 -19.48 -13.28
CA VAL A 252 0.46 -19.60 -12.07
C VAL A 252 1.45 -20.75 -12.24
N PHE A 253 2.72 -20.43 -12.03
CA PHE A 253 3.81 -21.39 -12.03
C PHE A 253 4.50 -21.36 -10.68
N ASP A 254 5.17 -22.44 -10.29
CA ASP A 254 6.10 -22.37 -9.16
C ASP A 254 7.41 -21.69 -9.56
N ARG A 255 8.28 -21.49 -8.56
CA ARG A 255 9.62 -20.93 -8.73
C ARG A 255 10.54 -21.69 -9.69
N ASP A 256 10.17 -22.91 -10.09
CA ASP A 256 10.87 -23.77 -11.06
C ASP A 256 10.18 -23.83 -12.43
N LEU A 257 9.25 -22.90 -12.69
CA LEU A 257 8.51 -22.78 -13.94
C LEU A 257 7.59 -23.97 -14.23
N LYS A 258 7.21 -24.76 -13.21
CA LYS A 258 6.21 -25.81 -13.37
C LYS A 258 4.82 -25.21 -13.23
N HIS A 259 3.95 -25.50 -14.19
CA HIS A 259 2.56 -25.06 -14.17
C HIS A 259 1.85 -25.62 -12.95
N LEU A 260 1.19 -24.74 -12.20
CA LEU A 260 0.38 -25.10 -11.06
C LEU A 260 -1.10 -25.05 -11.43
N ARG A 261 -1.53 -23.94 -12.04
CA ARG A 261 -2.93 -23.70 -12.39
C ARG A 261 -3.11 -22.54 -13.36
N THR A 262 -4.33 -22.42 -13.85
CA THR A 262 -4.81 -21.30 -14.65
C THR A 262 -6.10 -20.81 -14.01
N ASP A 263 -6.15 -19.52 -13.74
CA ASP A 263 -7.30 -18.85 -13.14
C ASP A 263 -7.84 -17.82 -14.14
N GLU A 264 -9.16 -17.69 -14.21
CA GLU A 264 -9.82 -16.57 -14.90
C GLU A 264 -10.30 -15.58 -13.84
N ILE A 265 -9.74 -14.37 -13.88
CA ILE A 265 -9.85 -13.40 -12.79
C ILE A 265 -10.96 -12.40 -13.07
N TYR A 266 -11.92 -12.32 -12.14
CA TYR A 266 -12.98 -11.32 -12.14
C TYR A 266 -12.86 -10.43 -10.90
N LEU A 267 -12.97 -9.12 -11.10
CA LEU A 267 -12.93 -8.14 -10.02
C LEU A 267 -14.33 -7.91 -9.45
N ASP A 268 -14.36 -7.45 -8.19
CA ASP A 268 -15.58 -7.16 -7.44
C ASP A 268 -15.50 -5.74 -6.84
N GLY A 269 -16.60 -5.27 -6.27
CA GLY A 269 -16.71 -3.97 -5.64
C GLY A 269 -16.55 -2.82 -6.62
N GLU A 270 -15.66 -1.88 -6.32
CA GLU A 270 -15.45 -0.66 -7.11
C GLU A 270 -14.78 -0.93 -8.47
N LEU A 271 -14.21 -2.12 -8.66
CA LEU A 271 -13.54 -2.52 -9.90
C LEU A 271 -14.34 -3.56 -10.70
N ILE A 272 -15.58 -3.89 -10.32
CA ILE A 272 -16.38 -4.96 -10.94
C ILE A 272 -16.54 -4.81 -12.47
N ASP A 273 -16.57 -3.58 -12.97
CA ASP A 273 -16.69 -3.27 -14.40
C ASP A 273 -15.32 -3.12 -15.10
N SER A 274 -14.22 -3.45 -14.42
CA SER A 274 -12.85 -3.41 -14.94
C SER A 274 -12.24 -4.81 -15.00
N SER A 275 -11.24 -5.01 -15.86
CA SER A 275 -10.44 -6.23 -15.87
C SER A 275 -9.14 -6.08 -15.05
N LEU A 276 -8.51 -7.20 -14.67
CA LEU A 276 -7.20 -7.15 -14.01
C LEU A 276 -6.15 -6.59 -14.98
N GLY A 277 -6.28 -6.89 -16.27
CA GLY A 277 -5.45 -6.31 -17.32
C GLY A 277 -5.55 -4.79 -17.37
N ASP A 278 -6.75 -4.22 -17.27
CA ASP A 278 -6.94 -2.77 -17.26
C ASP A 278 -6.29 -2.11 -16.04
N VAL A 279 -6.34 -2.78 -14.89
CA VAL A 279 -5.67 -2.32 -13.66
C VAL A 279 -4.16 -2.37 -13.82
N VAL A 280 -3.62 -3.51 -14.25
CA VAL A 280 -2.18 -3.76 -14.47
C VAL A 280 -1.61 -2.79 -15.50
N ASP A 281 -2.36 -2.51 -16.56
CA ASP A 281 -1.97 -1.62 -17.64
C ASP A 281 -2.23 -0.13 -17.33
N GLY A 282 -2.76 0.19 -16.13
CA GLY A 282 -3.02 1.57 -15.69
C GLY A 282 -4.15 2.29 -16.44
N LYS A 283 -5.12 1.55 -16.97
CA LYS A 283 -6.27 2.07 -17.72
C LYS A 283 -7.44 2.49 -16.83
N VAL A 284 -7.47 2.04 -15.58
CA VAL A 284 -8.53 2.39 -14.62
C VAL A 284 -8.15 3.69 -13.88
N PRO A 285 -8.89 4.79 -14.06
CA PRO A 285 -8.55 6.08 -13.45
C PRO A 285 -8.51 6.02 -11.93
N GLY A 286 -7.47 6.61 -11.34
CA GLY A 286 -7.29 6.61 -9.90
C GLY A 286 -6.87 5.25 -9.34
N VAL A 287 -6.60 4.23 -10.14
CA VAL A 287 -6.21 2.90 -9.66
C VAL A 287 -4.78 2.59 -10.07
N ARG A 288 -4.00 1.97 -9.17
CA ARG A 288 -2.61 1.61 -9.41
C ARG A 288 -2.30 0.23 -8.89
N TYR A 289 -1.80 -0.63 -9.76
CA TYR A 289 -1.28 -1.94 -9.37
C TYR A 289 0.03 -1.81 -8.58
N LEU A 290 0.13 -2.48 -7.43
CA LEU A 290 1.35 -2.50 -6.61
C LEU A 290 2.17 -3.78 -6.72
N GLY A 291 1.53 -4.90 -7.08
CA GLY A 291 2.18 -6.19 -6.98
C GLY A 291 1.21 -7.35 -6.87
N TRP A 292 1.74 -8.56 -7.05
CA TRP A 292 0.95 -9.77 -6.86
C TRP A 292 1.09 -10.22 -5.41
N ASP A 293 0.00 -10.08 -4.69
CA ASP A 293 -0.37 -10.67 -3.39
C ASP A 293 -1.57 -9.88 -2.91
N LEU A 294 -1.61 -8.57 -3.23
CA LEU A 294 -2.62 -7.64 -2.74
C LEU A 294 -3.00 -6.55 -3.76
N GLY A 295 -2.63 -6.66 -5.05
CA GLY A 295 -3.15 -5.88 -6.19
C GLY A 295 -3.34 -4.36 -6.01
N PRO A 296 -4.38 -3.73 -6.59
CA PRO A 296 -4.41 -2.29 -6.77
C PRO A 296 -4.81 -1.42 -5.57
N VAL A 297 -4.15 -0.27 -5.49
CA VAL A 297 -4.53 0.86 -4.63
C VAL A 297 -5.29 1.90 -5.46
N ILE A 298 -6.42 2.38 -4.93
CA ILE A 298 -7.18 3.49 -5.53
C ILE A 298 -6.74 4.81 -4.86
N ALA A 299 -6.36 5.84 -5.61
CA ALA A 299 -5.90 7.16 -5.15
C ALA A 299 -6.82 8.27 -5.70
#